data_AF-A0A1G2MD62-F1
#
_entry.id   AF-A0A1G2MD62-F1
#
_cell.length_a   1.000
_cell.length_b   1.000
_cell.length_c   1.000
_cell.angle_alpha   90.00
_cell.angle_beta   90.00
_cell.angle_gamma   90.00
#
_symmetry.space_group_name_H-M   'P 1'
#
loop_
_entity.id
_entity.type
_entity.pdbx_description
1 polymer ?
#
loop_
_entity_poly.entity_id
_entity_poly.type
_entity_poly.pdbx_seq_one_letter_code
_entity_poly.pdbx_strand_id
1 'polypeptide(L)'
;MAAQTTVPGHSGSRTDKDNNGISDAGVYVNGHYESTFAYDANGDYYWDLGDGRVFKTVPSIADLDQDTLTVCEYVINYRADFGNDPFMNQGWIQNHIVCRGYDYPKGAVFYYLIVSDTDPRYTGDPDWAIWGNWEYFVLVVSGEGNLPRLPQY
;
A
#
# COMPACT_ATOMS: atom_id res chain seq x y z
N MET A 1 -7.25 8.27 -23.83
CA MET A 1 -8.20 8.16 -22.70
C MET A 1 -7.39 7.68 -21.51
N ALA A 2 -7.33 8.46 -20.43
CA ALA A 2 -6.65 8.02 -19.21
C ALA A 2 -7.37 6.77 -18.70
N ALA A 3 -6.64 5.71 -18.37
CA ALA A 3 -7.22 4.52 -17.79
C ALA A 3 -7.97 4.93 -16.51
N GLN A 4 -9.26 4.62 -16.46
CA GLN A 4 -10.10 4.86 -15.28
C GLN A 4 -9.41 4.17 -14.11
N THR A 5 -8.92 4.94 -13.14
CA THR A 5 -8.28 4.40 -11.94
C THR A 5 -9.38 3.75 -11.12
N THR A 6 -9.62 2.46 -11.39
CA THR A 6 -10.66 1.72 -10.69
C THR A 6 -10.07 1.32 -9.37
N VAL A 7 -10.44 2.01 -8.30
CA VAL A 7 -9.95 1.67 -6.98
C VAL A 7 -10.62 0.35 -6.55
N PRO A 8 -9.87 -0.71 -6.21
CA PRO A 8 -10.44 -2.02 -5.87
C PRO A 8 -11.43 -1.95 -4.69
N GLY A 9 -12.68 -2.40 -4.90
CA GLY A 9 -13.73 -2.35 -3.87
C GLY A 9 -14.76 -1.22 -4.04
N HIS A 10 -14.68 -0.44 -5.13
CA HIS A 10 -15.51 0.73 -5.38
C HIS A 10 -16.78 0.47 -6.21
N SER A 11 -17.04 -0.78 -6.62
CA SER A 11 -18.18 -1.10 -7.48
C SER A 11 -19.49 -1.26 -6.68
N GLY A 12 -20.32 -0.21 -6.64
CA GLY A 12 -21.70 -0.33 -6.14
C GLY A 12 -22.47 0.99 -6.07
N SER A 13 -23.71 1.01 -6.58
CA SER A 13 -24.61 2.19 -6.59
C SER A 13 -25.04 2.72 -5.22
N ARG A 14 -24.61 2.07 -4.13
CA ARG A 14 -24.92 2.50 -2.76
C ARG A 14 -23.94 3.54 -2.22
N THR A 15 -22.76 3.63 -2.82
CA THR A 15 -21.66 4.49 -2.35
C THR A 15 -21.27 5.55 -3.36
N ASP A 16 -21.71 5.43 -4.62
CA ASP A 16 -21.43 6.33 -5.74
C ASP A 16 -22.77 6.82 -6.34
N LYS A 17 -23.24 8.01 -5.95
CA LYS A 17 -24.55 8.54 -6.39
C LYS A 17 -24.51 9.17 -7.77
N ASP A 18 -23.38 9.76 -8.13
CA ASP A 18 -23.20 10.46 -9.41
C ASP A 18 -22.69 9.52 -10.52
N ASN A 19 -22.38 8.26 -10.19
CA ASN A 19 -21.90 7.19 -11.06
C ASN A 19 -20.55 7.53 -11.73
N ASN A 20 -19.67 8.22 -11.00
CA ASN A 20 -18.34 8.59 -11.50
C ASN A 20 -17.28 7.48 -11.31
N GLY A 21 -17.62 6.40 -10.59
CA GLY A 21 -16.73 5.27 -10.27
C GLY A 21 -15.96 5.41 -8.95
N ILE A 22 -16.24 6.45 -8.16
CA ILE A 22 -15.62 6.79 -6.89
C ILE A 22 -16.72 6.87 -5.82
N SER A 23 -16.38 6.56 -4.57
CA SER A 23 -17.36 6.71 -3.48
C SER A 23 -17.52 8.18 -3.08
N ASP A 24 -18.77 8.59 -2.87
CA ASP A 24 -19.14 9.91 -2.36
C ASP A 24 -18.37 10.24 -1.08
N ALA A 25 -18.06 11.52 -0.86
CA ALA A 25 -17.41 11.98 0.36
C ALA A 25 -18.19 11.58 1.64
N GLY A 26 -17.47 11.15 2.67
CA GLY A 26 -18.04 10.67 3.93
C GLY A 26 -18.37 9.17 3.93
N VAL A 27 -18.20 8.48 2.80
CA VAL A 27 -18.45 7.05 2.67
C VAL A 27 -17.17 6.26 2.86
N TYR A 28 -17.12 5.48 3.93
CA TYR A 28 -16.01 4.56 4.18
C TYR A 28 -16.21 3.24 3.43
N VAL A 29 -15.24 2.89 2.59
CA VAL A 29 -15.19 1.61 1.89
C VAL A 29 -14.06 0.75 2.42
N ASN A 30 -14.27 -0.57 2.41
CA ASN A 30 -13.20 -1.53 2.67
C ASN A 30 -12.72 -2.09 1.33
N GLY A 31 -11.41 -2.14 1.12
CA GLY A 31 -10.83 -2.70 -0.09
C GLY A 31 -9.67 -3.64 0.20
N HIS A 32 -9.37 -4.42 -0.82
CA HIS A 32 -8.33 -5.43 -0.82
C HIS A 32 -7.71 -5.49 -2.21
N TYR A 33 -6.39 -5.45 -2.27
CA TYR A 33 -5.65 -5.64 -3.52
C TYR A 33 -4.24 -6.17 -3.25
N GLU A 34 -3.64 -6.75 -4.29
CA GLU A 34 -2.28 -7.25 -4.27
C GLU A 34 -1.39 -6.38 -5.17
N SER A 35 -0.18 -6.08 -4.72
CA SER A 35 0.82 -5.30 -5.48
C SER A 35 2.13 -6.08 -5.53
N THR A 36 2.88 -5.93 -6.61
CA THR A 36 4.20 -6.55 -6.77
C THR A 36 5.23 -5.49 -7.08
N PHE A 37 6.25 -5.39 -6.23
CA PHE A 37 7.41 -4.54 -6.47
C PHE A 37 8.65 -5.42 -6.65
N ALA A 38 9.29 -5.30 -7.81
CA ALA A 38 10.51 -6.01 -8.15
C ALA A 38 11.59 -5.00 -8.55
N TYR A 39 12.83 -5.23 -8.12
CA TYR A 39 13.95 -4.37 -8.42
C TYR A 39 15.27 -5.16 -8.42
N ASP A 40 16.30 -4.59 -9.02
CA ASP A 40 17.65 -5.16 -9.04
C ASP A 40 18.72 -4.20 -8.51
N ALA A 41 19.96 -4.68 -8.40
CA ALA A 41 21.07 -3.90 -7.86
C ALA A 41 21.54 -2.77 -8.81
N ASN A 42 21.12 -2.77 -10.07
CA ASN A 42 21.43 -1.70 -11.02
C ASN A 42 20.49 -0.49 -10.85
N GLY A 43 19.48 -0.61 -9.99
CA GLY A 43 18.48 0.42 -9.73
C GLY A 43 17.30 0.36 -10.69
N ASP A 44 17.20 -0.70 -11.51
CA ASP A 44 16.03 -0.93 -12.34
C ASP A 44 14.89 -1.53 -11.51
N TYR A 45 13.66 -1.20 -11.87
CA TYR A 45 12.47 -1.68 -11.15
C TYR A 45 11.24 -1.86 -12.02
N TYR A 46 10.34 -2.70 -11.53
CA TYR A 46 9.00 -2.93 -12.02
C TYR A 46 8.04 -2.97 -10.82
N TRP A 47 7.07 -2.07 -10.78
CA TRP A 47 6.07 -1.96 -9.73
C TRP A 47 4.66 -2.00 -10.30
N ASP A 48 3.97 -3.12 -10.13
CA ASP A 48 2.54 -3.22 -10.34
C ASP A 48 1.80 -2.86 -9.05
N LEU A 49 1.02 -1.79 -9.08
CA LEU A 49 0.29 -1.30 -7.91
C LEU A 49 -0.96 -2.13 -7.59
N GLY A 50 -1.39 -3.04 -8.47
CA GLY A 50 -2.61 -3.84 -8.27
C GLY A 50 -3.91 -3.14 -8.63
N ASP A 51 -3.85 -1.88 -9.06
CA ASP A 51 -5.00 -1.05 -9.46
C ASP A 51 -5.00 -0.70 -10.96
N GLY A 52 -4.19 -1.44 -11.73
CA GLY A 52 -4.01 -1.24 -13.18
C GLY A 52 -2.93 -0.22 -13.54
N ARG A 53 -2.35 0.49 -12.56
CA ARG A 53 -1.16 1.33 -12.77
C ARG A 53 0.11 0.52 -12.55
N VAL A 54 1.10 0.77 -13.41
CA VAL A 54 2.43 0.16 -13.32
C VAL A 54 3.48 1.25 -13.46
N PHE A 55 4.38 1.34 -12.48
CA PHE A 55 5.57 2.20 -12.52
C PHE A 55 6.80 1.33 -12.80
N LYS A 56 7.62 1.67 -13.79
CA LYS A 56 8.73 0.81 -14.18
C LYS A 56 9.82 1.54 -14.96
N THR A 57 11.05 1.08 -14.84
CA THR A 57 12.17 1.43 -15.74
C THR A 57 12.37 0.39 -16.83
N VAL A 58 11.93 -0.86 -16.58
CA VAL A 58 12.01 -1.99 -17.52
C VAL A 58 10.63 -2.47 -17.98
N PRO A 59 10.50 -3.14 -19.13
CA PRO A 59 9.19 -3.57 -19.64
C PRO A 59 8.48 -4.60 -18.74
N SER A 60 9.23 -5.52 -18.13
CA SER A 60 8.75 -6.61 -17.29
C SER A 60 9.78 -7.02 -16.22
N ILE A 61 9.35 -7.83 -15.24
CA ILE A 61 10.24 -8.38 -14.20
C ILE A 61 11.35 -9.28 -14.81
N ALA A 62 11.08 -9.94 -15.94
CA ALA A 62 12.06 -10.79 -16.60
C ALA A 62 13.21 -10.01 -17.27
N ASP A 63 13.05 -8.70 -17.45
CA ASP A 63 14.06 -7.81 -18.01
C ASP A 63 15.01 -7.24 -16.94
N LEU A 64 14.74 -7.49 -15.64
CA LEU A 64 15.64 -7.15 -14.54
C LEU A 64 16.86 -8.08 -14.53
N ASP A 65 17.94 -7.65 -13.90
CA ASP A 65 19.08 -8.52 -13.62
C ASP A 65 18.67 -9.64 -12.65
N GLN A 66 18.51 -10.85 -13.19
CA GLN A 66 18.00 -11.99 -12.44
C GLN A 66 18.97 -12.48 -11.36
N ASP A 67 20.27 -12.17 -11.45
CA ASP A 67 21.25 -12.53 -10.43
C ASP A 67 21.14 -11.65 -9.18
N THR A 68 20.59 -10.44 -9.33
CA THR A 68 20.43 -9.46 -8.25
C THR A 68 18.98 -9.07 -7.99
N LEU A 69 18.04 -9.83 -8.55
CA LEU A 69 16.60 -9.59 -8.42
C LEU A 69 16.11 -9.77 -6.97
N THR A 70 15.38 -8.78 -6.49
CA THR A 70 14.51 -8.86 -5.32
C THR A 70 13.06 -8.61 -5.72
N VAL A 71 12.14 -9.42 -5.19
CA VAL A 71 10.69 -9.29 -5.41
C VAL A 71 9.98 -9.23 -4.07
N CYS A 72 9.12 -8.23 -3.90
CA CYS A 72 8.25 -8.03 -2.76
C CYS A 72 6.79 -8.08 -3.21
N GLU A 73 6.03 -9.01 -2.64
CA GLU A 73 4.58 -9.14 -2.84
C GLU A 73 3.85 -8.52 -1.65
N TYR A 74 2.86 -7.69 -1.95
CA TYR A 74 2.09 -6.93 -0.98
C TYR A 74 0.66 -7.43 -1.01
N VAL A 75 0.12 -7.74 0.15
CA VAL A 75 -1.31 -7.90 0.37
C VAL A 75 -1.78 -6.69 1.15
N ILE A 76 -2.58 -5.86 0.50
CA ILE A 76 -3.07 -4.59 1.04
C ILE A 76 -4.52 -4.74 1.42
N ASN A 77 -4.85 -4.38 2.66
CA ASN A 77 -6.21 -4.19 3.12
C ASN A 77 -6.37 -2.76 3.59
N TYR A 78 -7.50 -2.14 3.30
CA TYR A 78 -7.73 -0.79 3.76
C TYR A 78 -9.19 -0.56 4.13
N ARG A 79 -9.41 0.47 4.93
CA ARG A 79 -10.72 1.10 5.09
C ARG A 79 -10.53 2.60 4.94
N ALA A 80 -11.18 3.21 3.96
CA ALA A 80 -10.98 4.63 3.66
C ALA A 80 -12.22 5.38 3.24
N ASP A 81 -12.18 6.67 3.52
CA ASP A 81 -12.95 7.69 2.82
C ASP A 81 -12.03 8.37 1.78
N PHE A 82 -12.56 8.46 0.56
CA PHE A 82 -11.89 8.99 -0.62
C PHE A 82 -12.30 10.43 -0.91
N GLY A 83 -13.26 11.00 -0.17
CA GLY A 83 -13.70 12.38 -0.34
C GLY A 83 -14.23 12.71 -1.74
N ASN A 84 -14.78 11.71 -2.45
CA ASN A 84 -15.14 11.82 -3.88
C ASN A 84 -13.94 12.08 -4.82
N ASP A 85 -12.76 11.55 -4.49
CA ASP A 85 -11.53 11.63 -5.26
C ASP A 85 -10.89 10.24 -5.41
N PRO A 86 -10.10 9.92 -6.46
CA PRO A 86 -9.44 8.62 -6.56
C PRO A 86 -8.38 8.35 -5.48
N PHE A 87 -7.96 9.34 -4.71
CA PHE A 87 -6.95 9.21 -3.66
C PHE A 87 -7.58 9.12 -2.25
N MET A 88 -7.00 8.27 -1.40
CA MET A 88 -7.45 8.14 -0.01
C MET A 88 -7.20 9.45 0.74
N ASN A 89 -8.26 10.01 1.33
CA ASN A 89 -8.17 11.21 2.17
C ASN A 89 -8.03 10.85 3.65
N GLN A 90 -8.74 9.80 4.09
CA GLN A 90 -8.78 9.35 5.48
C GLN A 90 -8.90 7.84 5.58
N GLY A 91 -8.50 7.29 6.73
CA GLY A 91 -8.71 5.91 7.10
C GLY A 91 -7.43 5.20 7.50
N TRP A 92 -7.32 3.92 7.13
CA TRP A 92 -6.15 3.12 7.45
C TRP A 92 -5.84 2.10 6.36
N ILE A 93 -4.57 1.71 6.29
CA ILE A 93 -4.01 0.69 5.40
C ILE A 93 -3.23 -0.32 6.23
N GLN A 94 -3.47 -1.60 6.01
CA GLN A 94 -2.65 -2.69 6.52
C GLN A 94 -1.96 -3.37 5.36
N ASN A 95 -0.63 -3.40 5.41
CA ASN A 95 0.20 -4.08 4.44
C ASN A 95 0.81 -5.32 5.06
N HIS A 96 0.64 -6.46 4.40
CA HIS A 96 1.43 -7.66 4.64
C HIS A 96 2.35 -7.87 3.43
N ILE A 97 3.66 -7.82 3.67
CA ILE A 97 4.66 -7.79 2.60
C ILE A 97 5.57 -8.99 2.76
N VAL A 98 5.76 -9.74 1.67
CA VAL A 98 6.68 -10.87 1.60
C VAL A 98 7.72 -10.57 0.53
N CYS A 99 8.98 -10.40 0.96
CA CYS A 99 10.12 -10.16 0.09
C CYS A 99 11.00 -11.39 -0.02
N ARG A 100 11.53 -11.63 -1.22
CA ARG A 100 12.45 -12.73 -1.55
C ARG A 100 13.43 -12.29 -2.62
N GLY A 101 14.60 -12.93 -2.66
CA GLY A 101 15.61 -12.68 -3.70
C GLY A 101 16.94 -12.22 -3.11
N TYR A 102 17.67 -11.43 -3.87
CA TYR A 102 19.05 -11.03 -3.57
C TYR A 102 19.21 -10.39 -2.18
N ASP A 103 18.40 -9.39 -1.85
CA ASP A 103 18.46 -8.70 -0.55
C ASP A 103 17.85 -9.53 0.59
N TYR A 104 16.99 -10.49 0.25
CA TYR A 104 16.26 -11.33 1.20
C TYR A 104 16.44 -12.82 0.86
N PRO A 105 17.67 -13.36 0.97
CA PRO A 105 17.99 -14.72 0.52
C PRO A 105 17.30 -15.81 1.35
N LYS A 106 16.85 -15.46 2.57
CA LYS A 106 16.04 -16.34 3.44
C LYS A 106 14.55 -15.99 3.42
N GLY A 107 14.16 -15.03 2.60
CA GLY A 107 12.87 -14.36 2.67
C GLY A 107 12.76 -13.40 3.86
N ALA A 108 11.91 -12.39 3.71
CA ALA A 108 11.51 -11.49 4.77
C ALA A 108 10.01 -11.23 4.71
N VAL A 109 9.42 -11.01 5.88
CA VAL A 109 8.01 -10.69 6.06
C VAL A 109 7.94 -9.41 6.87
N PHE A 110 7.10 -8.48 6.42
CA PHE A 110 6.84 -7.22 7.07
C PHE A 110 5.35 -7.01 7.22
N TYR A 111 4.94 -6.50 8.38
CA TYR A 111 3.57 -6.03 8.60
C TYR A 111 3.59 -4.57 8.98
N TYR A 112 2.90 -3.76 8.19
CA TYR A 112 2.79 -2.32 8.41
C TYR A 112 1.34 -1.90 8.58
N LEU A 113 1.14 -0.88 9.42
CA LEU A 113 -0.12 -0.16 9.55
C LEU A 113 0.14 1.30 9.23
N ILE A 114 -0.68 1.87 8.35
CA ILE A 114 -0.67 3.28 8.00
C ILE A 114 -2.02 3.85 8.39
N VAL A 115 -2.07 5.00 9.04
CA VAL A 115 -3.30 5.63 9.55
C VAL A 115 -3.30 7.13 9.31
N SER A 116 -4.46 7.70 9.03
CA SER A 116 -4.65 9.16 9.01
C SER A 116 -4.92 9.71 10.42
N ASP A 117 -4.82 11.04 10.56
CA ASP A 117 -5.14 11.79 11.78
C ASP A 117 -6.54 11.57 12.38
N THR A 118 -7.49 11.10 11.57
CA THR A 118 -8.84 10.74 12.02
C THR A 118 -8.93 9.34 12.65
N ASP A 119 -7.89 8.52 12.55
CA ASP A 119 -7.86 7.19 13.17
C ASP A 119 -7.41 7.29 14.64
N PRO A 120 -8.07 6.61 15.60
CA PRO A 120 -7.70 6.66 17.02
C PRO A 120 -6.28 6.20 17.35
N ARG A 121 -5.60 5.52 16.42
CA ARG A 121 -4.21 5.05 16.60
C ARG A 121 -3.16 6.10 16.20
N TYR A 122 -3.56 7.17 15.52
CA TYR A 122 -2.67 8.28 15.15
C TYR A 122 -2.18 9.02 16.40
N THR A 123 -0.90 9.40 16.44
CA THR A 123 -0.27 10.04 17.60
C THR A 123 0.10 11.51 17.41
N GLY A 124 0.27 11.95 16.16
CA GLY A 124 0.89 13.22 15.81
C GLY A 124 2.43 13.22 15.91
N ASP A 125 3.07 12.05 15.87
CA ASP A 125 4.54 11.94 15.95
C ASP A 125 5.19 12.26 14.59
N PRO A 126 5.99 13.34 14.49
CA PRO A 126 6.63 13.73 13.23
C PRO A 126 7.61 12.69 12.71
N ASP A 127 8.17 11.82 13.56
CA ASP A 127 9.08 10.76 13.12
C ASP A 127 8.36 9.67 12.32
N TRP A 128 7.04 9.59 12.43
CA TRP A 128 6.21 8.59 11.75
C TRP A 128 5.42 9.15 10.58
N ALA A 129 5.50 10.46 10.33
CA ALA A 129 4.79 11.13 9.26
C ALA A 129 5.29 10.66 7.87
N ILE A 130 4.36 10.19 7.03
CA ILE A 130 4.69 9.74 5.66
C ILE A 130 3.98 10.56 4.58
N TRP A 131 2.72 10.98 4.79
CA TRP A 131 1.92 11.73 3.82
C TRP A 131 1.14 12.88 4.47
N GLY A 132 1.85 13.88 4.98
CA GLY A 132 1.21 15.00 5.69
C GLY A 132 0.63 14.52 7.02
N ASN A 133 -0.68 14.36 7.10
CA ASN A 133 -1.41 13.94 8.30
C ASN A 133 -1.58 12.40 8.41
N TRP A 134 -0.62 11.66 7.88
CA TRP A 134 -0.62 10.19 7.90
C TRP A 134 0.64 9.66 8.56
N GLU A 135 0.46 8.64 9.39
CA GLU A 135 1.53 7.96 10.12
C GLU A 135 1.69 6.51 9.68
N TYR A 136 2.92 6.02 9.77
CA TYR A 136 3.30 4.64 9.48
C TYR A 136 3.87 3.94 10.71
N PHE A 137 3.41 2.71 10.93
CA PHE A 137 3.77 1.85 12.05
C PHE A 137 4.31 0.52 11.54
N VAL A 138 5.50 0.15 12.00
CA VAL A 138 6.03 -1.20 11.82
C VAL A 138 5.50 -2.11 12.92
N LEU A 139 4.70 -3.11 12.54
CA LEU A 139 4.12 -4.06 13.49
C LEU A 139 5.02 -5.28 13.68
N VAL A 140 5.54 -5.82 12.57
CA VAL A 140 6.33 -7.04 12.57
C VAL A 140 7.42 -6.96 11.50
N VAL A 141 8.61 -7.44 11.85
CA VAL A 141 9.74 -7.65 10.93
C VAL A 141 10.30 -9.05 11.11
N SER A 142 10.46 -9.79 10.01
CA SER A 142 11.09 -11.11 10.04
C SER A 142 12.50 -11.03 10.63
N GLY A 143 12.81 -11.93 11.56
CA GLY A 143 14.07 -11.95 12.30
C GLY A 143 14.08 -11.10 13.58
N GLU A 144 13.16 -10.13 13.72
CA GLU A 144 13.02 -9.30 14.92
C GLU A 144 11.75 -9.63 15.71
N GLY A 145 10.70 -10.09 15.04
CA GLY A 145 9.40 -10.44 15.62
C GLY A 145 8.44 -9.26 15.68
N ASN A 146 7.52 -9.28 16.64
CA ASN A 146 6.62 -8.15 16.91
C ASN A 146 7.48 -6.98 17.40
N LEU A 147 7.38 -5.83 16.74
CA LEU A 147 8.03 -4.62 17.23
C LEU A 147 7.10 -3.92 18.20
N PRO A 148 7.40 -3.89 19.52
CA PRO A 148 6.57 -3.20 20.49
C PRO A 148 6.79 -1.69 20.38
N ARG A 149 6.19 -1.07 19.37
CA ARG A 149 5.86 0.36 19.36
C ARG A 149 4.45 0.54 18.80
N LEU A 150 3.49 -0.02 19.52
CA LEU A 150 2.15 0.55 19.57
C LEU A 150 2.18 1.56 20.72
N PRO A 151 1.86 2.86 20.49
CA PRO A 151 1.70 3.84 21.55
C PRO A 151 0.75 3.27 22.60
N GLN A 152 1.21 3.24 23.85
CA GLN A 152 0.35 2.87 24.96
C GLN A 152 -0.70 3.98 25.15
N TYR A 153 -1.96 3.55 25.29
CA TYR A 153 -3.17 4.35 25.53
C TYR A 153 -3.02 5.46 26.58
#